data_AF-A0A496U576-F1
#
_entry.id   AF-A0A496U576-F1
#
_cell.length_a   1.000
_cell.length_b   1.000
_cell.length_c   1.000
_cell.angle_alpha   90.00
_cell.angle_beta   90.00
_cell.angle_gamma   90.00
#
_symmetry.space_group_name_H-M   'P 1'
#
loop_
_entity.id
_entity.type
_entity.pdbx_description
1 polymer ?
#
loop_
_entity_poly.entity_id
_entity_poly.type
_entity_poly.pdbx_seq_one_letter_code
_entity_poly.pdbx_strand_id
1 'polypeptide(L)'
;TFDYFMSLVLFAWATDALDGYFARKSGHSGKFGSREGWVDWVFYIACFFCSTYLGYYSYFFFIGIILVNLFVYFFIKKSDSVQMSFEFIYILLSFRVLYQESPFWTLVVVGWTGFIIAFKWNRLKDQILYFFRGWK
;
A
#
# COMPACT_ATOMS: atom_id res chain seq x y z
N THR A 1 16.53 -14.52 4.63
CA THR A 1 15.48 -13.92 5.48
C THR A 1 14.74 -12.80 4.76
N PHE A 2 15.45 -11.86 4.13
CA PHE A 2 14.84 -10.80 3.31
C PHE A 2 14.02 -11.32 2.11
N ASP A 3 14.52 -12.31 1.37
CA ASP A 3 13.79 -12.85 0.21
C ASP A 3 12.44 -13.51 0.58
N TYR A 4 12.40 -14.18 1.73
CA TYR A 4 11.15 -14.74 2.26
C TYR A 4 10.15 -13.64 2.63
N PHE A 5 10.63 -12.58 3.28
CA PHE A 5 9.80 -11.42 3.60
C PHE A 5 9.25 -10.76 2.32
N MET A 6 10.11 -10.52 1.32
CA MET A 6 9.70 -9.93 0.04
C MET A 6 8.72 -10.82 -0.74
N SER A 7 8.91 -12.14 -0.71
CA SER A 7 7.98 -13.09 -1.33
C SER A 7 6.59 -13.03 -0.66
N LEU A 8 6.53 -12.93 0.66
CA LEU A 8 5.28 -12.76 1.40
C LEU A 8 4.61 -11.41 1.10
N VAL A 9 5.39 -10.32 1.02
CA VAL A 9 4.89 -9.00 0.67
C VAL A 9 4.29 -8.99 -0.74
N LEU A 10 5.00 -9.58 -1.71
CA LEU A 10 4.52 -9.69 -3.08
C LEU A 10 3.27 -10.56 -3.17
N PHE A 11 3.20 -11.65 -2.41
CA PHE A 11 2.05 -12.53 -2.37
C PHE A 11 0.82 -11.83 -1.77
N ALA A 12 0.98 -11.14 -0.64
CA ALA A 12 -0.08 -10.35 0.01
C ALA A 12 -0.61 -9.28 -0.95
N TRP A 13 0.30 -8.57 -1.63
CA TRP A 13 -0.10 -7.56 -2.61
C TRP A 13 -0.76 -8.16 -3.86
N ALA A 14 -0.31 -9.33 -4.33
CA ALA A 14 -0.94 -10.02 -5.44
C ALA A 14 -2.37 -10.47 -5.09
N THR A 15 -2.59 -10.95 -3.86
CA THR A 15 -3.93 -11.33 -3.40
C THR A 15 -4.88 -10.14 -3.34
N ASP A 16 -4.43 -9.00 -2.81
CA ASP A 16 -5.18 -7.73 -2.80
C ASP A 16 -5.43 -7.18 -4.22
N ALA A 17 -4.46 -7.32 -5.12
CA ALA A 17 -4.67 -6.89 -6.50
C ALA A 17 -5.77 -7.70 -7.22
N LEU A 18 -5.91 -8.98 -6.85
CA LEU A 18 -6.81 -9.96 -7.48
C LEU A 18 -8.19 -10.07 -6.80
N ASP A 19 -8.31 -9.80 -5.49
CA ASP A 19 -9.58 -9.94 -4.78
C ASP A 19 -10.67 -9.02 -5.37
N GLY A 20 -10.33 -7.79 -5.75
CA GLY A 20 -11.26 -6.85 -6.37
C GLY A 20 -11.63 -7.25 -7.79
N TYR A 21 -10.81 -8.04 -8.47
CA TYR A 21 -11.19 -8.65 -9.75
C TYR A 21 -12.19 -9.80 -9.54
N PHE A 22 -11.92 -10.69 -8.59
CA PHE A 22 -12.80 -11.83 -8.28
C PHE A 22 -14.14 -11.42 -7.63
N ALA A 23 -14.14 -10.41 -6.76
CA ALA A 23 -15.36 -9.85 -6.15
C ALA A 23 -16.30 -9.26 -7.23
N ARG A 24 -15.73 -8.60 -8.24
CA ARG A 24 -16.51 -8.06 -9.38
C ARG A 24 -17.03 -9.17 -10.30
N LYS A 25 -16.19 -10.17 -10.58
CA LYS A 25 -16.56 -11.30 -11.44
C LYS A 25 -17.63 -12.20 -10.81
N SER A 26 -17.64 -12.32 -9.49
CA SER A 26 -18.63 -13.12 -8.74
C SER A 26 -19.93 -12.36 -8.43
N GLY A 27 -19.98 -11.04 -8.66
CA GLY A 27 -21.16 -10.21 -8.38
C GLY A 27 -21.51 -10.07 -6.89
N HIS A 28 -20.68 -10.61 -6.00
CA HIS A 28 -20.89 -10.59 -4.55
C HIS A 28 -19.72 -9.83 -3.91
N SER A 29 -20.00 -8.67 -3.32
CA SER A 29 -19.08 -8.05 -2.38
C SER A 29 -19.00 -8.93 -1.13
N GLY A 30 -17.86 -9.57 -0.91
CA GLY A 30 -17.66 -10.41 0.27
C GLY A 30 -17.90 -9.61 1.56
N LYS A 31 -18.46 -10.25 2.59
CA LYS A 31 -18.72 -9.64 3.92
C LYS A 31 -17.47 -9.07 4.61
N PHE A 32 -16.28 -9.36 4.09
CA PHE A 32 -14.99 -8.84 4.57
C PHE A 32 -14.54 -7.52 3.91
N GLY A 33 -15.21 -7.05 2.85
CA GLY A 33 -14.80 -5.84 2.14
C GLY A 33 -14.87 -4.55 2.95
N SER A 34 -15.64 -4.52 4.05
CA SER A 34 -15.70 -3.36 4.95
C SER A 34 -14.56 -3.33 5.98
N ARG A 35 -13.67 -4.33 5.99
CA ARG A 35 -12.55 -4.47 6.93
C ARG A 35 -11.19 -4.35 6.26
N GLU A 36 -11.12 -4.09 4.95
CA GLU A 36 -9.87 -4.08 4.18
C GLU A 36 -8.90 -2.98 4.66
N GLY A 37 -9.37 -1.77 4.91
CA GLY A 37 -8.49 -0.62 5.19
C GLY A 37 -7.62 -0.73 6.45
N TRP A 38 -8.05 -1.39 7.53
CA TRP A 38 -7.18 -1.55 8.71
C TRP A 38 -6.13 -2.65 8.53
N VAL A 39 -6.41 -3.66 7.69
CA VAL A 39 -5.48 -4.76 7.38
C VAL A 39 -4.32 -4.22 6.55
N ASP A 40 -4.63 -3.42 5.52
CA ASP A 40 -3.62 -2.74 4.70
C ASP A 40 -2.74 -1.83 5.55
N TRP A 41 -3.36 -1.05 6.44
CA TRP A 41 -2.64 -0.17 7.35
C TRP A 41 -1.67 -0.92 8.26
N VAL A 42 -2.10 -2.03 8.89
CA VAL A 42 -1.24 -2.88 9.71
C VAL A 42 -0.10 -3.48 8.89
N PHE A 43 -0.39 -3.92 7.67
CA PHE A 43 0.60 -4.48 6.76
C PHE A 43 1.70 -3.46 6.40
N TYR A 44 1.32 -2.23 6.02
CA TYR A 44 2.29 -1.18 5.69
C TYR A 44 3.11 -0.73 6.89
N ILE A 45 2.51 -0.66 8.09
CA ILE A 45 3.25 -0.39 9.33
C ILE A 45 4.24 -1.51 9.62
N ALA A 46 3.87 -2.78 9.41
CA ALA A 46 4.77 -3.91 9.60
C ALA A 46 5.96 -3.86 8.62
N CYS A 47 5.74 -3.50 7.37
CA CYS A 47 6.80 -3.28 6.38
C CYS A 47 7.75 -2.14 6.80
N PHE A 48 7.20 -1.04 7.31
CA PHE A 48 7.99 0.08 7.79
C PHE A 48 8.74 -0.25 9.09
N PHE A 49 8.14 -1.05 9.98
CA PHE A 49 8.80 -1.57 11.17
C PHE A 49 9.97 -2.48 10.79
N CYS A 50 9.79 -3.39 9.82
CA CYS A 50 10.86 -4.24 9.31
C CYS A 50 12.03 -3.40 8.77
N SER A 51 11.72 -2.35 8.00
CA SER A 51 12.71 -1.40 7.48
C SER A 51 13.48 -0.68 8.60
N THR A 52 12.77 -0.29 9.67
CA THR A 52 13.37 0.34 10.85
C THR A 52 14.24 -0.64 11.64
N TYR A 53 13.77 -1.88 11.80
CA TYR A 53 14.50 -2.95 12.49
C TYR A 53 15.82 -3.31 11.78
N LEU A 54 15.83 -3.28 10.44
CA LEU A 54 17.04 -3.46 9.63
C LEU A 54 18.02 -2.29 9.72
N GLY A 55 17.64 -1.18 10.37
CA GLY A 55 18.51 -0.03 10.61
C GLY A 55 18.45 1.08 9.56
N TYR A 56 17.53 1.01 8.58
CA TYR A 56 17.37 2.05 7.55
C TYR A 56 16.75 3.34 8.07
N TYR A 57 16.01 3.23 9.18
CA TYR A 57 15.33 4.34 9.83
C TYR A 57 15.57 4.27 11.33
N SER A 58 15.58 5.42 12.00
CA SER A 58 15.65 5.47 13.45
C SER A 58 14.29 5.12 14.06
N TYR A 59 14.30 4.49 15.23
CA TYR A 59 13.07 4.22 15.98
C TYR A 59 12.30 5.50 16.33
N PHE A 60 13.00 6.62 16.56
CA PHE A 60 12.37 7.93 16.75
C PHE A 60 11.60 8.39 15.52
N PHE A 61 12.16 8.20 14.32
CA PHE A 61 11.47 8.54 13.07
C PHE A 61 10.24 7.64 12.85
N PHE A 62 10.38 6.34 13.10
CA PHE A 62 9.29 5.37 13.03
C PHE A 62 8.11 5.75 13.94
N ILE A 63 8.39 5.97 15.23
CA ILE A 63 7.39 6.37 16.22
C ILE A 63 6.80 7.73 15.85
N GLY A 64 7.63 8.69 15.43
CA GLY A 64 7.19 10.02 15.02
C GLY A 64 6.16 9.99 13.90
N ILE A 65 6.40 9.22 12.83
CA ILE A 65 5.44 9.10 11.73
C ILE A 65 4.13 8.44 12.19
N ILE A 66 4.19 7.40 13.02
CA ILE A 66 2.97 6.75 13.53
C ILE A 66 2.16 7.72 14.38
N LEU A 67 2.81 8.48 15.28
CA LEU A 67 2.13 9.47 16.11
C LEU A 67 1.51 10.59 15.26
N VAL A 68 2.20 11.05 14.21
CA VAL A 68 1.65 12.03 13.28
C VAL A 68 0.43 11.45 12.55
N ASN A 69 0.49 10.21 12.04
CA ASN A 69 -0.65 9.56 11.41
C ASN A 69 -1.86 9.48 12.36
N LEU A 70 -1.64 8.96 13.57
CA LEU A 70 -2.69 8.87 14.60
C LEU A 70 -3.25 10.25 14.96
N PHE A 71 -2.38 11.25 15.11
CA PHE A 71 -2.79 12.62 15.41
C PHE A 71 -3.70 13.18 14.31
N VAL A 72 -3.29 13.08 13.04
CA VAL A 72 -4.10 13.58 11.91
C VAL A 72 -5.42 12.82 11.82
N TYR A 73 -5.40 11.50 12.00
CA TYR A 73 -6.61 10.67 11.97
C TYR A 73 -7.61 11.03 13.06
N PHE A 74 -7.15 11.17 14.32
CA PHE A 74 -8.05 11.44 15.45
C PHE A 74 -8.47 12.91 15.57
N PHE A 75 -7.60 13.86 15.22
CA PHE A 75 -7.83 15.28 15.52
C PHE A 75 -8.20 16.16 14.33
N ILE A 76 -7.86 15.78 13.09
CA ILE A 76 -8.08 16.63 11.91
C ILE A 76 -9.25 16.11 11.07
N LYS A 77 -9.21 14.84 10.69
CA LYS A 77 -10.25 14.23 9.84
C LYS A 77 -10.25 12.72 10.06
N LYS A 78 -11.31 12.19 10.68
CA LYS A 78 -11.64 10.76 10.63
C LYS A 78 -12.13 10.39 9.22
N SER A 79 -11.21 10.43 8.27
CA SER A 79 -11.47 10.23 6.86
C SER A 79 -10.50 9.19 6.33
N ASP A 80 -11.04 8.16 5.70
CA ASP A 80 -10.27 7.07 5.10
C ASP A 80 -9.28 7.60 4.05
N SER A 81 -9.59 8.73 3.40
CA SER A 81 -8.69 9.40 2.44
C SER A 81 -7.38 9.89 3.08
N VAL A 82 -7.42 10.28 4.36
CA VAL A 82 -6.20 10.67 5.09
C VAL A 82 -5.35 9.43 5.37
N GLN A 83 -5.96 8.33 5.79
CA GLN A 83 -5.24 7.06 6.02
C GLN A 83 -4.57 6.57 4.73
N MET A 84 -5.29 6.55 3.61
CA MET A 84 -4.73 6.21 2.30
C MET A 84 -3.53 7.08 1.90
N SER A 85 -3.53 8.36 2.29
CA SER A 85 -2.40 9.26 2.01
C SER A 85 -1.16 8.88 2.82
N PHE A 86 -1.32 8.43 4.07
CA PHE A 86 -0.21 7.93 4.88
C PHE A 86 0.27 6.54 4.43
N GLU A 87 -0.62 5.68 3.97
CA GLU A 87 -0.26 4.39 3.37
C GLU A 87 0.71 4.60 2.20
N PHE A 88 0.43 5.58 1.34
CA PHE A 88 1.34 5.95 0.26
C PHE A 88 2.74 6.35 0.76
N ILE A 89 2.82 7.07 1.89
CA ILE A 89 4.11 7.43 2.51
C ILE A 89 4.86 6.17 2.99
N TYR A 90 4.17 5.25 3.66
CA TYR A 90 4.78 3.99 4.12
C TYR A 90 5.30 3.14 2.95
N ILE A 91 4.54 3.08 1.85
CA ILE A 91 4.96 2.41 0.61
C ILE A 91 6.24 3.04 0.07
N LEU A 92 6.29 4.38 -0.05
CA LEU A 92 7.47 5.07 -0.58
C LEU A 92 8.72 4.86 0.28
N LEU A 93 8.57 4.90 1.62
CA LEU A 93 9.69 4.64 2.54
C LEU A 93 10.17 3.19 2.42
N SER A 94 9.25 2.24 2.35
CA SER A 94 9.59 0.82 2.17
C SER A 94 10.25 0.57 0.81
N PHE A 95 9.77 1.23 -0.26
CA PHE A 95 10.35 1.12 -1.59
C PHE A 95 11.76 1.72 -1.67
N ARG A 96 12.02 2.83 -0.95
CA ARG A 96 13.38 3.37 -0.84
C ARG A 96 14.35 2.35 -0.23
N VAL A 97 13.94 1.66 0.83
CA VAL A 97 14.77 0.62 1.44
C VAL A 97 14.98 -0.55 0.50
N LEU A 98 13.92 -0.98 -0.20
CA LEU A 98 14.01 -2.03 -1.20
C LEU A 98 15.02 -1.71 -2.31
N TYR A 99 14.99 -0.46 -2.80
CA TYR A 99 15.91 0.05 -3.80
C TYR A 99 17.37 -0.01 -3.34
N GLN A 100 17.62 0.22 -2.05
CA GLN A 100 18.95 0.18 -1.46
C GLN A 100 19.45 -1.24 -1.19
N GLU A 101 18.55 -2.15 -0.79
CA GLU A 101 18.89 -3.53 -0.42
C GLU A 101 19.05 -4.45 -1.62
N SER A 102 18.11 -4.41 -2.56
CA SER A 102 18.05 -5.42 -3.62
C SER A 102 17.56 -4.83 -4.94
N PRO A 103 18.49 -4.63 -5.91
CA PRO A 103 18.13 -4.27 -7.28
C PRO A 103 17.19 -5.29 -7.94
N PHE A 104 17.36 -6.58 -7.61
CA PHE A 104 16.51 -7.65 -8.12
C PHE A 104 15.06 -7.47 -7.68
N TRP A 105 14.80 -7.38 -6.36
CA TRP A 105 13.44 -7.25 -5.86
C TRP A 105 12.80 -5.91 -6.25
N THR A 106 13.60 -4.86 -6.39
CA THR A 106 13.15 -3.59 -6.96
C THR A 106 12.58 -3.78 -8.36
N LEU A 107 13.32 -4.48 -9.24
CA LEU A 107 12.85 -4.77 -10.60
C LEU A 107 11.59 -5.62 -10.59
N VAL A 108 11.51 -6.63 -9.71
CA VAL A 108 10.31 -7.46 -9.56
C VAL A 108 9.10 -6.62 -9.15
N VAL A 109 9.24 -5.76 -8.12
CA VAL A 109 8.17 -4.88 -7.65
C VAL A 109 7.76 -3.89 -8.73
N VAL A 110 8.70 -3.23 -9.40
CA VAL A 110 8.40 -2.28 -10.49
C VAL A 110 7.70 -2.98 -11.66
N GLY A 111 8.20 -4.16 -12.06
CA GLY A 111 7.59 -4.97 -13.12
C GLY A 111 6.17 -5.40 -12.76
N TRP A 112 5.96 -5.82 -11.51
CA TRP A 112 4.64 -6.18 -11.01
C TRP A 112 3.68 -4.98 -10.94
N THR A 113 4.14 -3.81 -10.49
CA THR A 113 3.38 -2.55 -10.56
C THR A 113 2.93 -2.27 -11.99
N GLY A 114 3.85 -2.36 -12.95
CA GLY A 114 3.57 -2.15 -14.37
C GLY A 114 2.53 -3.14 -14.91
N PHE A 115 2.65 -4.41 -14.53
CA PHE A 115 1.66 -5.43 -14.88
C PHE A 115 0.27 -5.12 -14.32
N ILE A 116 0.17 -4.71 -13.04
CA ILE A 116 -1.12 -4.33 -12.44
C ILE A 116 -1.73 -3.12 -13.16
N ILE A 117 -0.92 -2.11 -13.49
CA ILE A 117 -1.39 -0.92 -14.21
C ILE A 117 -1.93 -1.32 -15.60
N ALA A 118 -1.21 -2.17 -16.33
CA ALA A 118 -1.66 -2.66 -17.62
C ALA A 118 -2.95 -3.50 -17.49
N PHE A 119 -3.02 -4.38 -16.49
CA PHE A 119 -4.19 -5.22 -16.22
C PHE A 119 -5.43 -4.40 -15.84
N LYS A 120 -5.26 -3.35 -15.04
CA LYS A 120 -6.33 -2.46 -14.58
C LYS A 120 -6.48 -1.19 -15.43
N TRP A 121 -5.87 -1.12 -16.63
CA TRP A 121 -5.75 0.10 -17.43
C TRP A 121 -7.08 0.80 -17.72
N ASN A 122 -8.11 0.05 -18.09
CA ASN A 122 -9.43 0.61 -18.38
C ASN A 122 -10.03 1.30 -17.13
N ARG A 123 -9.91 0.67 -15.96
CA ARG A 123 -10.37 1.25 -14.69
C ARG A 123 -9.55 2.47 -14.29
N LEU A 124 -8.24 2.42 -14.50
CA LEU A 124 -7.36 3.56 -14.24
C LEU A 124 -7.80 4.77 -15.09
N LYS A 125 -8.08 4.56 -16.38
CA LYS A 125 -8.62 5.60 -17.26
C LYS A 125 -9.93 6.17 -16.73
N ASP A 126 -10.87 5.31 -16.31
CA ASP A 126 -12.15 5.77 -15.76
C ASP A 126 -11.98 6.59 -14.48
N GLN A 127 -11.10 6.16 -13.58
CA GLN A 127 -10.78 6.89 -12.34
C GLN A 127 -10.11 8.24 -12.63
N ILE A 128 -9.18 8.28 -13.58
CA ILE A 128 -8.52 9.52 -14.02
C ILE A 128 -9.56 10.48 -14.62
N LEU A 129 -10.43 9.99 -15.51
CA LEU A 129 -11.49 10.80 -16.10
C LEU A 129 -12.48 11.31 -15.06
N TYR A 130 -12.84 10.49 -14.08
CA TYR A 130 -13.70 10.89 -12.97
C TYR A 130 -13.05 11.99 -12.13
N PHE A 131 -11.76 11.85 -11.82
CA PHE A 131 -11.00 12.87 -11.10
C PHE A 131 -10.96 14.21 -11.84
N PHE A 132 -10.69 14.19 -13.15
CA PHE A 132 -10.71 15.41 -13.98
C PHE A 132 -12.10 16.04 -14.08
N ARG A 133 -13.18 15.24 -14.06
CA ARG A 133 -14.56 15.74 -14.04
C ARG A 133 -14.94 16.37 -12.71
N GLY A 134 -14.50 15.81 -11.59
CA GLY A 134 -14.75 16.35 -10.25
C GLY A 134 -13.89 17.57 -9.88
N TRP A 135 -12.88 17.90 -10.69
CA TRP A 135 -12.09 19.12 -10.54
C TRP A 135 -12.76 20.34 -11.21
N LYS A 136 -13.72 20.13 -12.13
CA LYS A 136 -14.56 21.21 -12.66
C LYS A 136 -15.71 21.53 -11.71
#